data_AF-A0ABD0MNW3-F1
#
_entry.id   AF-A0ABD0MNW3-F1
#
_cell.length_a   1.000
_cell.length_b   1.000
_cell.length_c   1.000
_cell.angle_alpha   90.00
_cell.angle_beta   90.00
_cell.angle_gamma   90.00
#
_symmetry.space_group_name_H-M   'P 1'
#
loop_
_entity.id
_entity.type
_entity.pdbx_description
1 polymer ?
#
loop_
_entity_poly.entity_id
_entity_poly.type
_entity_poly.pdbx_seq_one_letter_code
_entity_poly.pdbx_strand_id
1 'polypeptide(L)'
;MEQGEQGGPMDGFKYKKNDDGTVNKYKVFCKICNKEFQFHRSCSSLRYHVNAKHAFAGPSSLASGLRQTTLDFRRPLTKSTSDNLTNTIAKWIAKDCRPISIVEDSGFMDVLQVASQDSSYKPPSRATVMTKIHELYENEKEKRKEVLAQVNYIALTGDHWTSVSNNNYLGVTAHYISDTWEHHFAEACK
;
A
#
# COMPACT_ATOMS: atom_id res chain seq x y z
N MET A 1 -68.95 -4.69 11.98
CA MET A 1 -68.61 -5.78 11.04
C MET A 1 -67.10 -5.77 10.88
N GLU A 2 -66.41 -6.47 11.78
CA GLU A 2 -64.95 -6.56 11.80
C GLU A 2 -64.45 -7.43 10.64
N GLN A 3 -63.71 -6.86 9.70
CA GLN A 3 -62.94 -7.62 8.72
C GLN A 3 -61.56 -7.88 9.32
N GLY A 4 -61.40 -9.02 9.99
CA GLY A 4 -60.10 -9.47 10.50
C GLY A 4 -59.13 -9.73 9.35
N GLU A 5 -58.00 -9.02 9.31
CA GLU A 5 -56.88 -9.29 8.41
C GLU A 5 -56.35 -10.71 8.69
N GLN A 6 -56.64 -11.66 7.82
CA GLN A 6 -56.02 -12.98 7.88
C GLN A 6 -54.55 -12.86 7.47
N GLY A 7 -53.67 -12.99 8.46
CA GLY A 7 -52.22 -12.85 8.33
C GLY A 7 -51.58 -13.82 7.35
N GLY A 8 -50.60 -13.31 6.59
CA GLY A 8 -49.74 -14.14 5.73
C GLY A 8 -48.66 -14.90 6.52
N PRO A 9 -47.77 -15.64 5.84
CA PRO A 9 -46.70 -16.41 6.50
C PRO A 9 -45.60 -15.53 7.15
N MET A 10 -45.60 -14.23 6.86
CA MET A 10 -44.61 -13.25 7.29
C MET A 10 -45.23 -11.85 7.22
N ASP A 11 -44.77 -10.94 8.07
CA ASP A 11 -45.19 -9.55 8.04
C ASP A 11 -44.86 -8.90 6.68
N GLY A 12 -45.80 -8.16 6.13
CA GLY A 12 -45.70 -7.64 4.75
C GLY A 12 -46.13 -8.61 3.63
N PHE A 13 -46.67 -9.80 3.93
CA PHE A 13 -47.25 -10.71 2.92
C PHE A 13 -48.70 -11.13 3.25
N LYS A 14 -49.47 -11.49 2.22
CA LYS A 14 -50.84 -12.05 2.33
C LYS A 14 -51.03 -13.26 1.42
N TYR A 15 -51.80 -14.26 1.84
CA TYR A 15 -52.14 -15.41 1.00
C TYR A 15 -53.16 -15.04 -0.09
N LYS A 16 -53.13 -15.76 -1.22
CA LYS A 16 -54.13 -15.63 -2.30
C LYS A 16 -55.47 -16.22 -1.84
N LYS A 17 -56.59 -15.52 -2.10
CA LYS A 17 -57.95 -16.06 -1.92
C LYS A 17 -58.43 -16.65 -3.24
N ASN A 18 -59.08 -17.81 -3.18
CA ASN A 18 -59.81 -18.40 -4.31
C ASN A 18 -61.22 -17.80 -4.37
N ASP A 19 -61.92 -17.99 -5.48
CA ASP A 19 -63.25 -17.43 -5.74
C ASP A 19 -64.31 -17.90 -4.71
N ASP A 20 -64.13 -19.08 -4.11
CA ASP A 20 -64.97 -19.64 -3.04
C ASP A 20 -64.65 -19.08 -1.63
N GLY A 21 -63.81 -18.04 -1.53
CA GLY A 21 -63.41 -17.43 -0.25
C GLY A 21 -62.38 -18.23 0.56
N THR A 22 -61.93 -19.39 0.06
CA THR A 22 -60.87 -20.20 0.68
C THR A 22 -59.48 -19.65 0.39
N VAL A 23 -58.55 -19.82 1.34
CA VAL A 23 -57.17 -19.30 1.22
C VAL A 23 -56.23 -20.33 0.60
N ASN A 24 -55.55 -19.97 -0.48
CA ASN A 24 -54.50 -20.78 -1.10
C ASN A 24 -53.19 -20.64 -0.34
N LYS A 25 -52.84 -21.68 0.42
CA LYS A 25 -51.62 -21.74 1.25
C LYS A 25 -50.32 -21.79 0.45
N TYR A 26 -50.37 -22.00 -0.87
CA TYR A 26 -49.18 -22.12 -1.72
C TYR A 26 -48.87 -20.86 -2.53
N LYS A 27 -49.73 -19.84 -2.47
CA LYS A 27 -49.55 -18.60 -3.22
C LYS A 27 -49.68 -17.39 -2.30
N VAL A 28 -48.66 -16.55 -2.32
CA VAL A 28 -48.57 -15.36 -1.45
C VAL A 28 -48.23 -14.11 -2.25
N PHE A 29 -48.71 -12.97 -1.78
CA PHE A 29 -48.46 -11.66 -2.37
C PHE A 29 -47.72 -10.76 -1.40
N CYS A 30 -46.72 -10.05 -1.90
CA CYS A 30 -46.10 -8.95 -1.17
C CYS A 30 -47.10 -7.79 -1.02
N LYS A 31 -47.32 -7.28 0.20
CA LYS A 31 -48.20 -6.12 0.45
C LYS A 31 -47.64 -4.83 -0.15
N ILE A 32 -46.33 -4.76 -0.44
CA ILE A 32 -45.64 -3.54 -0.89
C ILE A 32 -45.65 -3.41 -2.42
N CYS A 33 -45.32 -4.48 -3.16
CA CYS A 33 -45.26 -4.46 -4.63
C CYS A 33 -46.30 -5.36 -5.31
N ASN A 34 -47.17 -6.02 -4.55
CA ASN A 34 -48.23 -6.91 -5.03
C ASN A 34 -47.76 -8.07 -5.94
N LYS A 35 -46.48 -8.46 -5.85
CA LYS A 35 -45.91 -9.57 -6.63
C LYS A 35 -46.33 -10.93 -6.05
N GLU A 36 -46.74 -11.85 -6.93
CA GLU A 36 -47.11 -13.23 -6.58
C GLU A 36 -45.86 -14.11 -6.41
N PHE A 37 -45.84 -14.92 -5.36
CA PHE A 37 -44.80 -15.91 -5.07
C PHE A 37 -45.42 -17.26 -4.76
N GLN A 38 -44.75 -18.32 -5.21
CA GLN A 38 -45.03 -19.68 -4.75
C GLN A 38 -44.43 -19.86 -3.35
N PHE A 39 -45.23 -20.34 -2.40
CA PHE A 39 -44.83 -20.58 -1.02
C PHE A 39 -44.83 -22.08 -0.70
N HIS A 40 -43.69 -22.58 -0.21
CA HIS A 40 -43.53 -23.98 0.18
C HIS A 40 -42.90 -24.07 1.58
N ARG A 41 -43.67 -23.66 2.61
CA ARG A 41 -43.35 -23.76 4.05
C ARG A 41 -42.06 -23.06 4.51
N SER A 42 -41.38 -22.32 3.65
CA SER A 42 -40.17 -21.53 3.96
C SER A 42 -40.34 -20.10 3.48
N CYS A 43 -39.96 -19.14 4.34
CA CYS A 43 -40.05 -17.71 4.06
C CYS A 43 -38.74 -17.13 3.49
N SER A 44 -37.72 -17.95 3.18
CA SER A 44 -36.41 -17.45 2.74
C SER A 44 -36.48 -16.61 1.44
N SER A 45 -37.26 -17.05 0.46
CA SER A 45 -37.47 -16.32 -0.80
C SER A 45 -38.24 -15.01 -0.60
N LEU A 46 -39.22 -15.01 0.30
CA LEU A 46 -39.99 -13.83 0.70
C LEU A 46 -39.10 -12.81 1.42
N ARG A 47 -38.24 -13.29 2.34
CA ARG A 47 -37.27 -12.46 3.07
C ARG A 47 -36.22 -11.85 2.14
N TYR A 48 -35.68 -12.64 1.21
CA TYR A 48 -34.78 -12.14 0.18
C TYR A 48 -35.45 -11.06 -0.67
N HIS A 49 -36.70 -11.27 -1.08
CA HIS A 49 -37.44 -10.27 -1.85
C HIS A 49 -37.58 -8.94 -1.10
N VAL A 50 -38.00 -8.97 0.17
CA VAL A 50 -38.14 -7.75 0.99
C VAL A 50 -36.79 -7.06 1.14
N ASN A 51 -35.73 -7.79 1.46
CA ASN A 51 -34.39 -7.20 1.61
C ASN A 51 -33.85 -6.61 0.30
N ALA A 52 -34.14 -7.23 -0.85
CA ALA A 52 -33.61 -6.79 -2.14
C ALA A 52 -34.43 -5.66 -2.79
N LYS A 53 -35.74 -5.59 -2.54
CA LYS A 53 -36.65 -4.64 -3.22
C LYS A 53 -37.31 -3.63 -2.29
N HIS A 54 -37.30 -3.90 -0.99
CA HIS A 54 -37.99 -3.12 0.04
C HIS A 54 -37.11 -2.93 1.27
N ALA A 55 -35.79 -2.78 1.07
CA ALA A 55 -34.78 -2.59 2.13
C ALA A 55 -35.11 -1.47 3.14
N PHE A 56 -36.03 -0.56 2.78
CA PHE A 56 -36.47 0.58 3.58
C PHE A 56 -37.88 0.48 4.19
N ALA A 57 -38.61 -0.63 3.99
CA ALA A 57 -40.02 -0.76 4.41
C ALA A 57 -40.23 -1.74 5.60
N GLY A 58 -39.18 -2.05 6.35
CA GLY A 58 -39.30 -2.77 7.63
C GLY A 58 -39.82 -1.85 8.73
N PRO A 59 -40.57 -2.35 9.72
CA PRO A 59 -40.98 -1.55 10.88
C PRO A 59 -39.73 -1.18 11.69
N SER A 60 -39.32 0.07 11.56
CA SER A 60 -38.53 0.86 12.51
C SER A 60 -37.44 0.11 13.28
N SER A 61 -36.40 -0.40 12.60
CA SER A 61 -35.09 -0.49 13.24
C SER A 61 -34.39 0.85 13.06
N LEU A 62 -34.00 1.44 14.20
CA LEU A 62 -33.30 2.72 14.35
C LEU A 62 -32.47 3.12 13.13
N ALA A 63 -32.54 4.41 12.80
CA ALA A 63 -31.65 5.09 11.87
C ALA A 63 -30.18 4.94 12.30
N SER A 64 -29.60 3.77 12.07
CA SER A 64 -28.17 3.62 11.90
C SER A 64 -27.92 4.10 10.48
N GLY A 65 -27.67 5.41 10.37
CA GLY A 65 -27.50 6.10 9.10
C GLY A 65 -26.61 5.29 8.19
N LEU A 66 -27.02 5.19 6.92
CA LEU A 66 -26.12 4.77 5.85
C LEU A 66 -24.93 5.73 5.85
N ARG A 67 -23.86 5.35 6.55
CA ARG A 67 -22.57 6.00 6.43
C ARG A 67 -22.01 5.52 5.11
N GLN A 68 -22.06 6.38 4.10
CA GLN A 68 -21.21 6.21 2.93
C GLN A 68 -19.79 6.00 3.43
N THR A 69 -19.19 4.84 3.16
CA THR A 69 -17.75 4.66 3.34
C THR A 69 -17.09 5.66 2.41
N THR A 70 -16.32 6.59 2.96
CA THR A 70 -15.46 7.45 2.16
C THR A 70 -14.65 6.53 1.24
N LEU A 71 -14.73 6.75 -0.07
CA LEU A 71 -13.83 6.08 -1.00
C LEU A 71 -12.45 6.68 -0.73
N ASP A 72 -11.63 5.96 0.05
CA ASP A 72 -10.24 6.31 0.23
C ASP A 72 -9.53 6.10 -1.11
N PHE A 73 -9.35 7.19 -1.86
CA PHE A 73 -8.55 7.22 -3.08
C PHE A 73 -7.04 7.08 -2.82
N ARG A 74 -6.63 6.89 -1.56
CA ARG A 74 -5.23 6.67 -1.17
C ARG A 74 -4.81 5.28 -1.64
N ARG A 75 -4.16 5.24 -2.80
CA ARG A 75 -3.63 4.01 -3.37
C ARG A 75 -2.26 3.73 -2.74
N PRO A 76 -2.03 2.51 -2.23
CA PRO A 76 -0.70 2.10 -1.79
C PRO A 76 0.32 2.28 -2.92
N LEU A 77 1.56 2.57 -2.53
CA LEU A 77 2.65 2.72 -3.49
C LEU A 77 2.78 1.46 -4.34
N THR A 78 3.01 1.67 -5.65
CA THR A 78 3.37 0.55 -6.51
C THR A 78 4.74 0.03 -6.11
N LYS A 79 4.98 -1.27 -6.33
CA LYS A 79 6.29 -1.88 -6.05
C LYS A 79 7.43 -1.12 -6.75
N SER A 80 7.25 -0.77 -8.03
CA SER A 80 8.25 -0.02 -8.79
C SER A 80 8.56 1.36 -8.18
N THR A 81 7.54 2.10 -7.74
CA THR A 81 7.73 3.39 -7.06
C THR A 81 8.46 3.21 -5.73
N SER A 82 8.09 2.19 -4.94
CA SER A 82 8.73 1.87 -3.66
C SER A 82 10.21 1.48 -3.85
N ASP A 83 10.52 0.70 -4.89
CA ASP A 83 11.89 0.29 -5.22
C ASP A 83 12.72 1.51 -5.65
N ASN A 84 12.14 2.42 -6.46
CA ASN A 84 12.81 3.66 -6.85
C ASN A 84 13.07 4.58 -5.64
N LEU A 85 12.09 4.70 -4.74
CA LEU A 85 12.26 5.47 -3.51
C LEU A 85 13.35 4.87 -2.62
N THR A 86 13.40 3.54 -2.50
CA THR A 86 14.45 2.81 -1.78
C THR A 86 15.85 3.12 -2.34
N ASN A 87 16.01 3.05 -3.66
CA ASN A 87 17.28 3.38 -4.32
C ASN A 87 17.68 4.84 -4.12
N THR A 88 16.71 5.75 -4.17
CA THR A 88 16.94 7.18 -3.96
C THR A 88 17.36 7.48 -2.53
N ILE A 89 16.71 6.87 -1.54
CA ILE A 89 17.09 6.97 -0.12
C ILE A 89 18.50 6.43 0.10
N ALA A 90 18.82 5.24 -0.43
CA ALA A 90 20.15 4.67 -0.28
C ALA A 90 21.24 5.55 -0.90
N LYS A 91 20.98 6.11 -2.09
CA LYS A 91 21.89 7.05 -2.76
C LYS A 91 22.07 8.34 -1.96
N TRP A 92 20.99 8.89 -1.43
CA TRP A 92 21.02 10.07 -0.58
C TRP A 92 21.83 9.83 0.70
N ILE A 93 21.62 8.69 1.36
CA ILE A 93 22.37 8.30 2.55
C ILE A 93 23.87 8.20 2.24
N ALA A 94 24.23 7.51 1.16
CA ALA A 94 25.63 7.34 0.76
C ALA A 94 26.29 8.67 0.39
N LYS A 95 25.61 9.49 -0.43
CA LYS A 95 26.17 10.74 -0.96
C LYS A 95 26.37 11.79 0.13
N ASP A 96 25.46 11.87 1.10
CA ASP A 96 25.50 12.85 2.18
C ASP A 96 26.11 12.30 3.47
N CYS A 97 26.72 11.10 3.43
CA CYS A 97 27.32 10.42 4.59
C CYS A 97 26.39 10.33 5.82
N ARG A 98 25.11 10.03 5.59
CA ARG A 98 24.11 9.99 6.67
C ARG A 98 24.18 8.66 7.43
N PRO A 99 23.79 8.65 8.72
CA PRO A 99 23.68 7.40 9.45
C PRO A 99 22.60 6.51 8.81
N ILE A 100 22.92 5.23 8.59
CA ILE A 100 21.98 4.26 8.00
C ILE A 100 20.73 4.09 8.87
N SER A 101 20.84 4.30 10.19
CA SER A 101 19.72 4.26 11.14
C SER A 101 18.64 5.33 10.88
N ILE A 102 18.88 6.32 10.01
CA ILE A 102 17.88 7.34 9.68
C ILE A 102 16.59 6.74 9.11
N VAL A 103 16.64 5.55 8.49
CA VAL A 103 15.45 4.87 7.97
C VAL A 103 14.54 4.29 9.06
N GLU A 104 15.02 4.25 10.31
CA GLU A 104 14.25 3.84 11.49
C GLU A 104 13.74 5.05 12.29
N ASP A 105 14.09 6.28 11.87
CA ASP A 105 13.61 7.51 12.51
C ASP A 105 12.12 7.72 12.23
N SER A 106 11.33 7.93 13.28
CA SER A 106 9.88 8.10 13.17
C SER A 106 9.50 9.38 12.43
N GLY A 107 10.22 10.47 12.64
CA GLY A 107 9.95 11.73 11.94
C GLY A 107 10.23 11.62 10.44
N PHE A 108 11.32 10.94 10.07
CA PHE A 108 11.61 10.64 8.67
C PHE A 108 10.56 9.73 8.04
N MET A 109 10.09 8.70 8.77
CA MET A 109 8.98 7.85 8.33
C MET A 109 7.71 8.66 8.06
N ASP A 110 7.34 9.58 8.96
CA ASP A 110 6.17 10.44 8.80
C ASP A 110 6.29 11.33 7.55
N VAL A 111 7.47 11.93 7.33
CA VAL A 111 7.75 12.73 6.12
C VAL A 111 7.56 11.89 4.85
N LEU A 112 8.06 10.66 4.83
CA LEU A 112 7.92 9.77 3.67
C LEU A 112 6.47 9.35 3.42
N GLN A 113 5.69 9.08 4.47
CA GLN A 113 4.27 8.75 4.33
C GLN A 113 3.45 9.93 3.81
N VAL A 114 3.73 11.15 4.29
CA VAL A 114 3.09 12.37 3.77
C VAL A 114 3.47 12.64 2.33
N ALA A 115 4.77 12.58 2.01
CA ALA A 115 5.28 12.84 0.66
C ALA A 115 4.79 11.81 -0.37
N SER A 116 4.69 10.55 0.04
CA SER A 116 4.22 9.45 -0.81
C SER A 116 2.70 9.35 -0.90
N GLN A 117 1.96 10.07 -0.06
CA GLN A 117 0.51 9.97 0.12
C GLN A 117 0.02 8.56 0.50
N ASP A 118 0.91 7.74 1.06
CA ASP A 118 0.64 6.38 1.50
C ASP A 118 0.98 6.23 2.98
N SER A 119 -0.05 6.24 3.83
CA SER A 119 0.09 6.06 5.27
C SER A 119 0.53 4.65 5.68
N SER A 120 0.48 3.68 4.76
CA SER A 120 0.95 2.32 5.00
C SER A 120 2.41 2.12 4.57
N TYR A 121 3.00 3.10 3.90
CA TYR A 121 4.38 3.03 3.45
C TYR A 121 5.34 2.85 4.62
N LYS A 122 6.26 1.90 4.47
CA LYS A 122 7.35 1.65 5.40
C LYS A 122 8.69 1.87 4.68
N PRO A 123 9.61 2.66 5.25
CA PRO A 123 10.96 2.80 4.73
C PRO A 123 11.67 1.44 4.61
N PRO A 124 12.68 1.33 3.73
CA PRO A 124 13.49 0.12 3.63
C PRO A 124 14.23 -0.16 4.95
N SER A 125 14.47 -1.45 5.24
CA SER A 125 15.27 -1.82 6.41
C SER A 125 16.72 -1.34 6.28
N ARG A 126 17.44 -1.19 7.40
CA ARG A 126 18.88 -0.90 7.38
C ARG A 126 19.68 -1.90 6.53
N ALA A 127 19.33 -3.18 6.59
CA ALA A 127 19.97 -4.21 5.79
C ALA A 127 19.76 -3.97 4.29
N THR A 128 18.52 -3.65 3.89
CA THR A 128 18.18 -3.31 2.50
C THR A 128 18.97 -2.09 2.02
N VAL A 129 19.04 -1.03 2.83
CA VAL A 129 19.83 0.17 2.51
C VAL A 129 21.31 -0.18 2.38
N MET A 130 21.88 -0.96 3.31
CA MET A 130 23.28 -1.38 3.25
C MET A 130 23.58 -2.15 1.96
N THR A 131 22.71 -3.10 1.56
CA THR A 131 22.84 -3.80 0.28
C THR A 131 22.85 -2.83 -0.90
N LYS A 132 21.93 -1.85 -0.92
CA LYS A 132 21.91 -0.82 -1.98
C LYS A 132 23.14 0.07 -1.99
N ILE A 133 23.68 0.43 -0.83
CA ILE A 133 24.93 1.19 -0.74
C ILE A 133 26.11 0.35 -1.27
N HIS A 134 26.17 -0.94 -0.96
CA HIS A 134 27.19 -1.84 -1.52
C HIS A 134 27.07 -1.98 -3.04
N GLU A 135 25.86 -2.14 -3.58
CA GLU A 135 25.63 -2.14 -5.03
C GLU A 135 26.11 -0.82 -5.67
N LEU A 136 25.81 0.33 -5.06
CA LEU A 136 26.27 1.63 -5.52
C LEU A 136 27.80 1.73 -5.51
N TYR A 137 28.45 1.25 -4.44
CA TYR A 137 29.90 1.22 -4.31
C TYR A 137 30.57 0.37 -5.39
N GLU A 138 30.13 -0.88 -5.58
CA GLU A 138 30.74 -1.77 -6.59
C GLU A 138 30.55 -1.22 -8.01
N ASN A 139 29.38 -0.65 -8.32
CA ASN A 139 29.14 0.00 -9.60
C ASN A 139 30.05 1.22 -9.82
N GLU A 140 30.24 2.07 -8.81
CA GLU A 140 31.10 3.24 -8.94
C GLU A 140 32.56 2.85 -9.02
N LYS A 141 32.99 1.89 -8.21
CA LYS A 141 34.34 1.31 -8.24
C LYS A 141 34.69 0.75 -9.62
N GLU A 142 33.77 0.03 -10.26
CA GLU A 142 34.02 -0.51 -11.59
C GLU A 142 34.20 0.61 -12.63
N LYS A 143 33.33 1.63 -12.62
CA LYS A 143 33.50 2.81 -13.47
C LYS A 143 34.84 3.51 -13.26
N ARG A 144 35.27 3.65 -12.00
CA ARG A 144 36.56 4.27 -11.68
C ARG A 144 37.73 3.45 -12.21
N LYS A 145 37.67 2.11 -12.13
CA LYS A 145 38.68 1.24 -12.74
C LYS A 145 38.71 1.39 -14.26
N GLU A 146 37.56 1.41 -14.93
CA GLU A 146 37.46 1.58 -16.39
C GLU A 146 38.12 2.89 -16.83
N VAL A 147 37.84 3.99 -16.11
CA VAL A 147 38.48 5.29 -16.37
C VAL A 147 39.98 5.21 -16.14
N LEU A 148 40.43 4.70 -15.00
CA LEU A 148 41.86 4.61 -14.68
C LEU A 148 42.63 3.69 -15.64
N ALA A 149 41.99 2.68 -16.22
CA ALA A 149 42.60 1.80 -17.22
C ALA A 149 42.91 2.50 -18.55
N GLN A 150 42.25 3.63 -18.84
CA GLN A 150 42.46 4.43 -20.05
C GLN A 150 43.49 5.55 -19.85
N VAL A 151 43.93 5.78 -18.62
CA VAL A 151 44.86 6.86 -18.28
C VAL A 151 46.31 6.41 -18.48
N ASN A 152 47.08 7.21 -19.22
CA ASN A 152 48.49 6.90 -19.52
C ASN A 152 49.43 7.08 -18.32
N TYR A 153 49.15 8.08 -17.47
CA TYR A 153 50.01 8.46 -16.36
C TYR A 153 49.18 8.72 -15.11
N ILE A 154 49.52 8.01 -14.03
CA ILE A 154 48.86 8.14 -12.73
C ILE A 154 49.94 8.43 -11.69
N ALA A 155 49.73 9.46 -10.87
CA ALA A 155 50.50 9.68 -9.66
C ALA A 155 49.70 9.15 -8.45
N LEU A 156 50.35 8.39 -7.58
CA LEU A 156 49.73 7.85 -6.37
C LEU A 156 50.24 8.63 -5.14
N THR A 157 49.33 9.09 -4.30
CA THR A 157 49.64 9.57 -2.95
C THR A 157 49.02 8.62 -1.93
N GLY A 158 49.68 8.47 -0.79
CA GLY A 158 49.24 7.58 0.29
C GLY A 158 49.28 8.30 1.62
N ASP A 159 48.22 8.16 2.41
CA ASP A 159 48.12 8.66 3.77
C ASP A 159 47.86 7.48 4.72
N HIS A 160 48.70 7.33 5.74
CA HIS A 160 48.58 6.27 6.73
C HIS A 160 48.34 6.88 8.11
N TRP A 161 47.27 6.45 8.76
CA TRP A 161 46.94 6.90 10.11
C TRP A 161 46.48 5.75 11.00
N THR A 162 46.66 5.92 12.31
CA THR A 162 46.16 5.01 13.34
C THR A 162 45.01 5.69 14.07
N SER A 163 43.85 5.05 14.18
CA SER A 163 42.73 5.60 14.93
C SER A 163 42.98 5.61 16.43
N VAL A 164 42.15 6.35 17.15
CA VAL A 164 42.09 6.32 18.62
C VAL A 164 41.80 4.93 19.20
N SER A 165 41.20 4.04 18.40
CA SER A 165 40.95 2.63 18.75
C SER A 165 42.07 1.69 18.32
N ASN A 166 43.25 2.23 17.96
CA ASN A 166 44.44 1.49 17.53
C ASN A 166 44.24 0.66 16.26
N ASN A 167 43.34 1.07 15.36
CA ASN A 167 43.20 0.48 14.03
C ASN A 167 44.07 1.27 13.04
N ASN A 168 44.82 0.58 12.19
CA ASN A 168 45.62 1.21 11.13
C ASN A 168 44.80 1.32 9.85
N TYR A 169 44.91 2.46 9.19
CA TYR A 169 44.25 2.75 7.92
C TYR A 169 45.28 3.23 6.90
N LEU A 170 45.03 2.90 5.64
CA LEU A 170 45.78 3.44 4.51
C LEU A 170 44.80 3.97 3.47
N GLY A 171 44.80 5.29 3.30
CA GLY A 171 44.20 5.97 2.17
C GLY A 171 45.19 6.03 1.02
N VAL A 172 44.76 5.68 -0.18
CA VAL A 172 45.52 5.87 -1.42
C VAL A 172 44.69 6.69 -2.39
N THR A 173 45.28 7.76 -2.91
CA THR A 173 44.66 8.63 -3.90
C THR A 173 45.42 8.54 -5.21
N ALA A 174 44.71 8.17 -6.28
CA ALA A 174 45.23 8.21 -7.64
C ALA A 174 44.88 9.55 -8.27
N HIS A 175 45.88 10.25 -8.80
CA HIS A 175 45.76 11.54 -9.48
C HIS A 175 46.12 11.37 -10.96
N TYR A 176 45.36 12.01 -11.84
CA TYR A 176 45.65 12.06 -13.27
C TYR A 176 45.16 13.36 -13.90
N ILE A 177 45.72 13.69 -15.06
CA ILE A 177 45.30 14.82 -15.89
C ILE A 177 44.63 14.26 -17.15
N SER A 178 43.43 14.74 -17.47
CA SER A 178 42.69 14.35 -18.68
C SER A 178 43.26 15.01 -19.94
N ASP A 179 42.78 14.56 -21.10
CA ASP A 179 43.14 15.17 -22.39
C ASP A 179 42.64 16.62 -22.53
N THR A 180 41.65 17.02 -21.73
CA THR A 180 41.17 18.41 -21.63
C THR A 180 41.98 19.26 -20.64
N TRP A 181 43.09 18.73 -20.12
CA TRP A 181 43.96 19.36 -19.12
C TRP A 181 43.26 19.62 -17.78
N GLU A 182 42.32 18.76 -17.40
CA GLU A 182 41.63 18.83 -16.11
C GLU A 182 42.25 17.82 -15.12
N HIS A 183 42.49 18.28 -13.88
CA HIS A 183 42.98 17.40 -12.82
C HIS A 183 41.82 16.61 -12.21
N HIS A 184 41.99 15.28 -12.16
CA HIS A 184 41.05 14.36 -11.55
C HIS A 184 41.75 13.49 -10.51
N PHE A 185 40.97 12.99 -9.55
CA PHE A 185 41.46 12.06 -8.54
C PHE A 185 40.42 10.98 -8.21
N ALA A 186 40.91 9.84 -7.70
CA ALA A 186 40.10 8.74 -7.19
C ALA A 186 40.73 8.20 -5.89
N GLU A 187 39.91 8.01 -4.86
CA GLU A 187 40.37 7.62 -3.53
C GLU A 187 39.92 6.20 -3.18
N ALA A 188 40.79 5.46 -2.48
CA ALA A 188 40.49 4.18 -1.88
C ALA A 188 41.07 4.15 -0.45
N CYS A 189 40.27 3.73 0.52
CA CYS A 189 40.71 3.52 1.90
C CYS A 189 40.59 2.04 2.25
N LYS A 190 41.58 1.50 2.94
CA LYS A 190 41.55 0.16 3.53
C LYS A 190 41.81 0.22 5.03
#